data_AF-A0A511DID5-F1
#
_entry.id   AF-A0A511DID5-F1
#
_cell.length_a   1.000
_cell.length_b   1.000
_cell.length_c   1.000
_cell.angle_alpha   90.00
_cell.angle_beta   90.00
_cell.angle_gamma   90.00
#
_symmetry.space_group_name_H-M   'P 1'
#
loop_
_entity.id
_entity.type
_entity.pdbx_description
1 polymer ?
#
loop_
_entity_poly.entity_id
_entity_poly.type
_entity_poly.pdbx_seq_one_letter_code
_entity_poly.pdbx_strand_id
1 'polypeptide(L)'
;MSRAHDPWAVAVAELVDRWRATIEGTDAARSGASAAGIAYTSGPTVCDVRIIGEAGPIVLTVRLLPGQVPDDVAAVAPRIAEGMGVAAARVRPYRPGYVRVALLLADPLAAELPLVDGPGVLIGRGEDGGELRVDPVDLPHVIVQGQTRSGKSTWLYALLAQLARDPRVEVAGVDPSGITLRPFTSTHHAHRQVLGLGDLVRVEAVLADLVADLDARLAAMPPDRDVLPIGDEWSLRVVVLDEWPALLRALDATDPKQGKRVRALVARLLAEAHKVGHRVILAAQRAEATIVGAAERAQCAGRLSFRVDSRDSLGLLHSDAETFAVEHVSAPPGIALCTWPGRPLARVRGPFLGGYAEYAAVVTGTTRDAA
;
A
#
# COMPACT_ATOMS: atom_id res chain seq x y z
N MET A 1 -28.64 47.92 9.33
CA MET A 1 -28.27 46.56 9.78
C MET A 1 -27.31 45.97 8.76
N SER A 2 -26.01 46.11 9.03
CA SER A 2 -24.93 45.65 8.14
C SER A 2 -25.01 44.14 7.98
N ARG A 3 -25.08 43.64 6.73
CA ARG A 3 -24.88 42.23 6.42
C ARG A 3 -23.43 41.90 6.80
N ALA A 4 -23.25 41.28 7.96
CA ALA A 4 -21.97 40.67 8.30
C ALA A 4 -21.59 39.74 7.14
N HIS A 5 -20.48 40.07 6.46
CA HIS A 5 -19.93 39.25 5.39
C HIS A 5 -19.50 37.93 6.02
N ASP A 6 -20.14 36.83 5.62
CA ASP A 6 -19.70 35.49 6.00
C ASP A 6 -18.29 35.25 5.41
N PRO A 7 -17.23 35.20 6.23
CA PRO A 7 -15.87 35.06 5.74
C PRO A 7 -15.67 33.77 4.94
N TRP A 8 -16.46 32.73 5.25
CA TRP A 8 -16.44 31.47 4.51
C TRP A 8 -16.99 31.64 3.10
N ALA A 9 -18.12 32.33 2.93
CA ALA A 9 -18.71 32.58 1.62
C ALA A 9 -17.77 33.40 0.72
N VAL A 10 -17.05 34.37 1.29
CA VAL A 10 -16.04 35.16 0.55
C VAL A 10 -14.87 34.28 0.10
N ALA A 11 -14.30 33.48 1.02
CA ALA A 11 -13.19 32.58 0.70
C ALA A 11 -13.56 31.54 -0.38
N VAL A 12 -14.79 31.00 -0.32
CA VAL A 12 -15.29 30.08 -1.34
C VAL A 12 -15.44 30.77 -2.69
N ALA A 13 -15.95 32.01 -2.73
CA ALA A 13 -16.08 32.77 -3.98
C ALA A 13 -14.71 33.02 -4.63
N GLU A 14 -13.72 33.47 -3.84
CA GLU A 14 -12.35 33.68 -4.31
C GLU A 14 -11.71 32.40 -4.85
N LEU A 15 -11.94 31.27 -4.18
CA LEU A 15 -11.47 29.96 -4.62
C LEU A 15 -12.10 29.56 -5.97
N VAL A 16 -13.40 29.76 -6.13
CA VAL A 16 -14.13 29.44 -7.37
C VAL A 16 -13.70 30.35 -8.52
N ASP A 17 -13.45 31.63 -8.27
CA ASP A 17 -12.94 32.56 -9.28
C ASP A 17 -11.51 32.19 -9.70
N ARG A 18 -10.65 31.83 -8.75
CA ARG A 18 -9.30 31.30 -9.06
C ARG A 18 -9.36 30.01 -9.87
N TRP A 19 -10.26 29.10 -9.52
CA TRP A 19 -10.52 27.89 -10.32
C TRP A 19 -10.89 28.25 -11.76
N ARG A 20 -11.83 29.17 -11.96
CA ARG A 20 -12.27 29.58 -13.29
C ARG A 20 -11.10 30.14 -14.12
N ALA A 21 -10.37 31.10 -13.57
CA ALA A 21 -9.21 31.70 -14.22
C ALA A 21 -8.13 30.65 -14.57
N THR A 22 -7.90 29.69 -13.67
CA THR A 22 -6.97 28.58 -13.90
C THR A 22 -7.43 27.72 -15.07
N ILE A 23 -8.68 27.26 -15.05
CA ILE A 23 -9.23 26.36 -16.07
C ILE A 23 -9.28 27.00 -17.45
N GLU A 24 -9.62 28.29 -17.55
CA GLU A 24 -9.61 29.05 -18.82
C GLU A 24 -8.25 29.01 -19.52
N GLY A 25 -7.15 28.90 -18.75
CA GLY A 25 -5.79 28.75 -19.26
C GLY A 25 -5.36 27.31 -19.55
N THR A 26 -6.29 26.33 -19.56
CA THR A 26 -5.98 24.91 -19.79
C THR A 26 -6.81 24.30 -20.91
N ASP A 27 -6.39 23.15 -21.40
CA ASP A 27 -7.12 22.36 -22.41
C ASP A 27 -8.43 21.75 -21.87
N ALA A 28 -8.71 21.89 -20.56
CA ALA A 28 -10.00 21.52 -20.00
C ALA A 28 -11.09 22.57 -20.29
N ALA A 29 -10.74 23.76 -20.77
CA ALA A 29 -11.70 24.75 -21.25
C ALA A 29 -11.93 24.65 -22.76
N ARG A 30 -13.13 25.04 -23.20
CA ARG A 30 -13.52 25.18 -24.60
C ARG A 30 -13.87 26.63 -24.89
N SER A 31 -13.24 27.18 -25.91
CA SER A 31 -13.54 28.52 -26.42
C SER A 31 -14.43 28.43 -27.67
N GLY A 32 -15.30 29.41 -27.85
CA GLY A 32 -16.19 29.51 -29.00
C GLY A 32 -16.71 30.93 -29.20
N ALA A 33 -17.59 31.11 -30.18
CA ALA A 33 -18.30 32.35 -30.41
C ALA A 33 -19.81 32.06 -30.44
N SER A 34 -20.59 32.93 -29.79
CA SER A 34 -22.05 32.88 -29.89
C SER A 34 -22.51 33.22 -31.31
N ALA A 35 -23.79 32.98 -31.62
CA ALA A 35 -24.40 33.40 -32.89
C ALA A 35 -24.28 34.91 -33.16
N ALA A 36 -24.08 35.73 -32.11
CA ALA A 36 -23.84 37.17 -32.20
C ALA A 36 -22.35 37.55 -32.33
N GLY A 37 -21.44 36.59 -32.48
CA GLY A 37 -20.00 36.82 -32.60
C GLY A 37 -19.28 37.13 -31.29
N ILE A 38 -19.96 37.07 -30.15
CA ILE A 38 -19.35 37.28 -28.82
C ILE A 38 -18.55 36.03 -28.45
N ALA A 39 -17.24 36.19 -28.26
CA ALA A 39 -16.35 35.14 -27.80
C ALA A 39 -16.69 34.73 -26.35
N TYR A 40 -16.63 33.43 -26.07
CA TYR A 40 -16.79 32.89 -24.73
C TYR A 40 -15.82 31.74 -24.49
N THR A 41 -15.49 31.52 -23.23
CA THR A 41 -14.77 30.34 -22.75
C THR A 41 -15.62 29.63 -21.71
N SER A 42 -15.71 28.31 -21.83
CA SER A 42 -16.49 27.45 -20.94
C SER A 42 -15.60 26.35 -20.39
N GLY A 43 -15.71 26.03 -19.11
CA GLY A 43 -14.89 25.00 -18.48
C GLY A 43 -15.66 24.25 -17.40
N PRO A 44 -15.10 23.14 -16.89
CA PRO A 44 -15.63 22.44 -15.73
C PRO A 44 -15.92 23.40 -14.56
N THR A 45 -17.08 23.26 -13.94
CA THR A 45 -17.58 24.22 -12.94
C THR A 45 -17.59 23.63 -11.54
N VAL A 46 -17.02 24.34 -10.56
CA VAL A 46 -17.15 23.99 -9.14
C VAL A 46 -18.62 24.13 -8.71
N CYS A 47 -19.16 23.06 -8.12
CA CYS A 47 -20.53 22.98 -7.65
C CYS A 47 -20.62 22.93 -6.12
N ASP A 48 -19.58 22.44 -5.45
CA ASP A 48 -19.51 22.27 -4.01
C ASP A 48 -18.05 22.35 -3.55
N VAL A 49 -17.82 22.90 -2.36
CA VAL A 49 -16.50 23.03 -1.73
C VAL A 49 -16.60 22.48 -0.32
N ARG A 50 -15.72 21.52 0.00
CA ARG A 50 -15.64 20.93 1.34
C ARG A 50 -14.20 20.98 1.84
N ILE A 51 -14.04 21.20 3.14
CA ILE A 51 -12.76 20.99 3.82
C ILE A 51 -12.89 19.70 4.64
N ILE A 52 -11.95 18.79 4.50
CA ILE A 52 -11.95 17.52 5.22
C ILE A 52 -11.11 17.66 6.50
N GLY A 53 -11.74 17.84 7.65
CA GLY A 53 -11.04 18.07 8.93
C GLY A 53 -10.37 19.45 9.01
N GLU A 54 -9.71 19.75 10.13
CA GLU A 54 -9.13 21.10 10.37
C GLU A 54 -7.90 21.43 9.49
N ALA A 55 -7.23 20.40 8.96
CA ALA A 55 -6.01 20.56 8.15
C ALA A 55 -5.97 19.68 6.89
N GLY A 56 -7.09 19.05 6.51
CA GLY A 56 -7.12 18.18 5.33
C GLY A 56 -7.37 18.93 4.03
N PRO A 57 -7.43 18.20 2.90
CA PRO A 57 -7.55 18.81 1.59
C PRO A 57 -8.85 19.58 1.44
N ILE A 58 -8.79 20.61 0.59
CA ILE A 58 -10.00 21.26 0.06
C ILE A 58 -10.48 20.38 -1.10
N VAL A 59 -11.69 19.85 -0.99
CA VAL A 59 -12.30 18.99 -2.01
C VAL A 59 -13.37 19.76 -2.75
N LEU A 60 -13.16 19.90 -4.06
CA LEU A 60 -14.11 20.50 -4.99
C LEU A 60 -14.93 19.38 -5.65
N THR A 61 -16.25 19.52 -5.68
CA THR A 61 -17.08 18.76 -6.63
C THR A 61 -17.19 19.59 -7.90
N VAL A 62 -16.65 19.07 -8.99
CA VAL A 62 -16.60 19.78 -10.27
C VAL A 62 -17.46 19.06 -11.29
N ARG A 63 -18.35 19.81 -11.96
CA ARG A 63 -19.17 19.34 -13.07
C ARG A 63 -18.41 19.50 -14.37
N LEU A 64 -18.32 18.41 -15.13
CA LEU A 64 -17.68 18.35 -16.44
C LEU A 64 -18.55 19.02 -17.52
N LEU A 65 -17.93 19.47 -18.62
CA LEU A 65 -18.67 19.86 -19.81
C LEU A 65 -19.27 18.62 -20.51
N PRO A 66 -20.35 18.78 -21.29
CA PRO A 66 -20.85 17.71 -22.14
C PRO A 66 -19.76 17.13 -23.05
N GLY A 67 -19.59 15.80 -22.99
CA GLY A 67 -18.59 15.06 -23.75
C GLY A 67 -17.18 15.07 -23.16
N GLN A 68 -16.94 15.73 -22.01
CA GLN A 68 -15.69 15.53 -21.26
C GLN A 68 -15.76 14.27 -20.40
N VAL A 69 -14.60 13.65 -20.22
CA VAL A 69 -14.38 12.53 -19.31
C VAL A 69 -13.49 12.97 -18.14
N PRO A 70 -13.47 12.23 -17.01
CA PRO A 70 -12.62 12.56 -15.87
C PRO A 70 -11.14 12.77 -16.22
N ASP A 71 -10.63 12.01 -17.20
CA ASP A 71 -9.24 12.07 -17.63
C ASP A 71 -8.87 13.40 -18.27
N ASP A 72 -9.82 14.10 -18.91
CA ASP A 72 -9.58 15.44 -19.48
C ASP A 72 -9.19 16.45 -18.39
N VAL A 73 -9.82 16.34 -17.21
CA VAL A 73 -9.50 17.21 -16.06
C VAL A 73 -8.27 16.69 -15.32
N ALA A 74 -8.09 15.36 -15.24
CA ALA A 74 -6.90 14.77 -14.62
C ALA A 74 -5.60 15.13 -15.37
N ALA A 75 -5.65 15.20 -16.71
CA ALA A 75 -4.51 15.57 -17.55
C ALA A 75 -3.96 16.98 -17.25
N VAL A 76 -4.82 17.90 -16.83
CA VAL A 76 -4.43 19.28 -16.48
C VAL A 76 -4.22 19.50 -14.99
N ALA A 77 -4.25 18.43 -14.17
CA ALA A 77 -4.07 18.53 -12.71
C ALA A 77 -2.79 19.26 -12.27
N PRO A 78 -1.62 19.12 -12.93
CA PRO A 78 -0.44 19.93 -12.60
C PRO A 78 -0.66 21.43 -12.80
N ARG A 79 -1.39 21.83 -13.86
CA ARG A 79 -1.74 23.24 -14.11
C ARG A 79 -2.77 23.74 -13.11
N ILE A 80 -3.71 22.89 -12.72
CA ILE A 80 -4.66 23.18 -11.63
C ILE A 80 -3.88 23.45 -10.33
N ALA A 81 -2.91 22.60 -9.99
CA ALA A 81 -2.11 22.78 -8.78
C ALA A 81 -1.39 24.14 -8.76
N GLU A 82 -0.70 24.48 -9.86
CA GLU A 82 0.00 25.76 -10.02
C GLU A 82 -0.96 26.96 -9.94
N GLY A 83 -2.05 26.95 -10.73
CA GLY A 83 -3.00 28.07 -10.76
C GLY A 83 -3.79 28.23 -9.46
N MET A 84 -4.03 27.14 -8.72
CA MET A 84 -4.65 27.20 -7.40
C MET A 84 -3.68 27.57 -6.28
N GLY A 85 -2.36 27.51 -6.53
CA GLY A 85 -1.31 27.79 -5.56
C GLY A 85 -1.19 26.70 -4.48
N VAL A 86 -1.32 25.43 -4.87
CA VAL A 86 -1.29 24.27 -3.98
C VAL A 86 -0.22 23.27 -4.41
N ALA A 87 0.28 22.46 -3.47
CA ALA A 87 1.34 21.48 -3.76
C ALA A 87 0.89 20.42 -4.78
N ALA A 88 -0.38 20.03 -4.78
CA ALA A 88 -0.93 19.11 -5.76
C ALA A 88 -2.45 19.25 -5.91
N ALA A 89 -2.95 18.93 -7.12
CA ALA A 89 -4.35 18.67 -7.37
C ALA A 89 -4.53 17.19 -7.75
N ARG A 90 -5.54 16.54 -7.19
CA ARG A 90 -5.87 15.13 -7.47
C ARG A 90 -7.30 15.01 -7.95
N VAL A 91 -7.47 14.49 -9.17
CA VAL A 91 -8.76 14.30 -9.81
C VAL A 91 -9.19 12.84 -9.68
N ARG A 92 -10.42 12.62 -9.23
CA ARG A 92 -11.04 11.29 -9.15
C ARG A 92 -12.43 11.32 -9.77
N PRO A 93 -12.84 10.26 -10.50
CA PRO A 93 -14.24 10.10 -10.89
C PRO A 93 -15.15 10.11 -9.65
N TYR A 94 -16.32 10.74 -9.75
CA TYR A 94 -17.29 10.75 -8.65
C TYR A 94 -18.62 10.11 -9.05
N ARG A 95 -19.25 10.64 -10.10
CA ARG A 95 -20.48 10.13 -10.72
C ARG A 95 -20.53 10.63 -12.17
N PRO A 96 -21.38 10.09 -13.05
CA PRO A 96 -21.42 10.52 -14.45
C PRO A 96 -21.53 12.05 -14.60
N GLY A 97 -20.58 12.66 -15.32
CA GLY A 97 -20.50 14.11 -15.53
C GLY A 97 -19.84 14.90 -14.38
N TYR A 98 -19.30 14.24 -13.36
CA TYR A 98 -18.68 14.91 -12.20
C TYR A 98 -17.38 14.24 -11.77
N VAL A 99 -16.43 15.07 -11.35
CA VAL A 99 -15.19 14.67 -10.68
C VAL A 99 -15.09 15.31 -9.31
N ARG A 100 -14.30 14.68 -8.44
CA ARG A 100 -13.77 15.32 -7.23
C ARG A 100 -12.34 15.77 -7.47
N VAL A 101 -12.05 17.01 -7.11
CA VAL A 101 -10.70 17.57 -7.17
C VAL A 101 -10.26 17.89 -5.75
N ALA A 102 -9.31 17.11 -5.23
CA ALA A 102 -8.67 17.39 -3.94
C ALA A 102 -7.47 18.32 -4.17
N LEU A 103 -7.49 19.49 -3.55
CA LEU A 103 -6.40 20.46 -3.52
C LEU A 103 -5.59 20.24 -2.23
N LEU A 104 -4.33 19.89 -2.40
CA LEU A 104 -3.41 19.52 -1.32
C LEU A 104 -2.44 20.67 -1.07
N LEU A 105 -2.52 21.26 0.12
CA LEU A 105 -1.68 22.40 0.49
C LEU A 105 -0.20 22.01 0.66
N ALA A 106 0.07 20.76 0.99
CA ALA A 106 1.41 20.17 1.08
C ALA A 106 1.41 18.81 0.39
N ASP A 107 2.58 18.37 -0.09
CA ASP A 107 2.74 17.02 -0.61
C ASP A 107 2.55 16.01 0.55
N PRO A 108 1.49 15.16 0.52
CA PRO A 108 1.23 14.21 1.59
C PRO A 108 2.32 13.14 1.74
N LEU A 109 3.15 12.98 0.70
CA LEU A 109 4.27 12.06 0.70
C LEU A 109 5.56 12.73 1.16
N ALA A 110 5.67 14.05 1.30
CA ALA A 110 6.96 14.70 1.58
C ALA A 110 7.51 14.35 2.96
N ALA A 111 6.68 14.44 4.00
CA ALA A 111 7.07 14.12 5.37
C ALA A 111 7.10 12.61 5.64
N GLU A 112 7.82 12.21 6.68
CA GLU A 112 7.69 10.88 7.26
C GLU A 112 6.26 10.67 7.77
N LEU A 113 5.74 9.44 7.61
CA LEU A 113 4.44 9.06 8.15
C LEU A 113 4.68 8.38 9.50
N PRO A 114 4.53 9.05 10.65
CA PRO A 114 4.69 8.39 11.94
C PRO A 114 3.66 7.27 12.08
N LEU A 115 4.09 6.12 12.60
CA LEU A 115 3.17 5.06 12.95
C LEU A 115 2.34 5.50 14.17
N VAL A 116 1.07 5.76 13.93
CA VAL A 116 0.10 6.16 14.97
C VAL A 116 -0.93 5.06 15.18
N ASP A 117 -1.29 4.84 16.45
CA ASP A 117 -2.32 3.89 16.82
C ASP A 117 -3.66 4.28 16.18
N GLY A 118 -4.43 3.27 15.80
CA GLY A 118 -5.72 3.46 15.14
C GLY A 118 -6.31 2.12 14.71
N PRO A 119 -7.55 2.12 14.18
CA PRO A 119 -8.20 0.90 13.74
C PRO A 119 -7.45 0.29 12.55
N GLY A 120 -7.24 -1.02 12.61
CA GLY A 120 -6.53 -1.78 11.59
C GLY A 120 -5.03 -1.45 11.48
N VAL A 121 -4.39 -2.15 10.57
CA VAL A 121 -2.98 -2.02 10.21
C VAL A 121 -2.83 -0.95 9.15
N LEU A 122 -2.04 0.08 9.45
CA LEU A 122 -1.61 1.10 8.52
C LEU A 122 -0.58 0.52 7.56
N ILE A 123 -0.91 0.52 6.26
CA ILE A 123 -0.03 0.10 5.17
C ILE A 123 0.72 1.31 4.58
N GLY A 124 0.06 2.47 4.51
CA GLY A 124 0.68 3.71 4.04
C GLY A 124 -0.33 4.84 3.81
N ARG A 125 0.18 6.02 3.48
CA ARG A 125 -0.59 7.20 3.09
C ARG A 125 -0.43 7.47 1.60
N GLY A 126 -1.53 7.61 0.88
CA GLY A 126 -1.53 7.89 -0.56
C GLY A 126 -1.26 9.35 -0.91
N GLU A 127 -1.11 9.61 -2.21
CA GLU A 127 -0.89 10.95 -2.78
C GLU A 127 -2.07 11.91 -2.61
N ASP A 128 -3.23 11.44 -2.17
CA ASP A 128 -4.39 12.24 -1.80
C ASP A 128 -4.46 12.54 -0.30
N GLY A 129 -3.46 12.08 0.46
CA GLY A 129 -3.42 12.18 1.92
C GLY A 129 -4.24 11.11 2.64
N GLY A 130 -4.99 10.28 1.93
CA GLY A 130 -5.78 9.20 2.51
C GLY A 130 -4.91 8.06 3.02
N GLU A 131 -5.23 7.54 4.20
CA GLU A 131 -4.55 6.37 4.75
C GLU A 131 -5.14 5.08 4.17
N LEU A 132 -4.26 4.13 3.85
CA LEU A 132 -4.60 2.74 3.61
C LEU A 132 -4.43 1.99 4.93
N ARG A 133 -5.55 1.79 5.63
CA ARG A 133 -5.66 0.93 6.80
C ARG A 133 -6.51 -0.28 6.45
N VAL A 134 -6.14 -1.45 6.96
CA VAL A 134 -6.85 -2.72 6.72
C VAL A 134 -6.96 -3.49 8.03
N ASP A 135 -8.05 -4.22 8.25
CA ASP A 135 -8.05 -5.21 9.34
C ASP A 135 -6.96 -6.26 9.04
N PRO A 136 -6.17 -6.73 10.03
CA PRO A 136 -5.29 -7.86 9.86
C PRO A 136 -5.90 -9.03 9.07
N VAL A 137 -7.17 -9.37 9.32
CA VAL A 137 -7.84 -10.50 8.65
C VAL A 137 -8.02 -10.28 7.14
N ASP A 138 -8.10 -9.02 6.72
CA ASP A 138 -8.27 -8.60 5.33
C ASP A 138 -6.93 -8.36 4.60
N LEU A 139 -5.80 -8.56 5.26
CA LEU A 139 -4.50 -8.51 4.58
C LEU A 139 -4.49 -9.50 3.41
N PRO A 140 -4.04 -9.13 2.21
CA PRO A 140 -3.79 -10.09 1.15
C PRO A 140 -2.45 -10.80 1.36
N HIS A 141 -2.11 -11.75 0.48
CA HIS A 141 -0.69 -12.07 0.28
C HIS A 141 0.03 -10.84 -0.27
N VAL A 142 1.20 -10.56 0.28
CA VAL A 142 1.99 -9.38 -0.05
C VAL A 142 3.29 -9.80 -0.71
N ILE A 143 3.65 -9.12 -1.79
CA ILE A 143 5.02 -9.07 -2.29
C ILE A 143 5.56 -7.67 -2.14
N VAL A 144 6.73 -7.54 -1.51
CA VAL A 144 7.42 -6.27 -1.31
C VAL A 144 8.84 -6.35 -1.87
N GLN A 145 9.21 -5.36 -2.69
CA GLN A 145 10.57 -5.20 -3.18
C GLN A 145 11.15 -3.81 -2.90
N GLY A 146 12.48 -3.68 -2.97
CA GLY A 146 13.17 -2.41 -2.86
C GLY A 146 14.64 -2.56 -2.52
N GLN A 147 15.49 -1.73 -3.13
CA GLN A 147 16.93 -1.75 -2.89
C GLN A 147 17.28 -1.37 -1.44
N THR A 148 18.52 -1.61 -1.02
CA THR A 148 19.02 -1.20 0.28
C THR A 148 18.77 0.30 0.56
N ARG A 149 18.31 0.64 1.77
CA ARG A 149 17.93 2.01 2.20
C ARG A 149 16.79 2.66 1.40
N SER A 150 15.94 1.86 0.74
CA SER A 150 14.71 2.36 0.09
C SER A 150 13.53 2.54 1.04
N GLY A 151 13.60 1.97 2.25
CA GLY A 151 12.51 1.97 3.24
C GLY A 151 11.77 0.64 3.39
N LYS A 152 12.08 -0.39 2.56
CA LYS A 152 11.50 -1.74 2.66
C LYS A 152 11.52 -2.33 4.08
N SER A 153 12.71 -2.42 4.69
CA SER A 153 12.87 -3.05 6.01
C SER A 153 12.14 -2.28 7.10
N THR A 154 12.24 -0.95 7.06
CA THR A 154 11.55 -0.09 8.03
C THR A 154 10.03 -0.19 7.90
N TRP A 155 9.50 -0.30 6.69
CA TRP A 155 8.09 -0.57 6.44
C TRP A 155 7.67 -1.95 6.95
N LEU A 156 8.50 -2.99 6.71
CA LEU A 156 8.28 -4.33 7.25
C LEU A 156 8.24 -4.29 8.79
N TYR A 157 9.13 -3.54 9.44
CA TYR A 157 9.13 -3.36 10.89
C TYR A 157 7.84 -2.70 11.38
N ALA A 158 7.39 -1.64 10.72
CA ALA A 158 6.14 -0.98 11.07
C ALA A 158 4.91 -1.89 10.88
N LEU A 159 4.88 -2.69 9.82
CA LEU A 159 3.83 -3.70 9.59
C LEU A 159 3.84 -4.76 10.69
N LEU A 160 4.99 -5.37 10.95
CA LEU A 160 5.15 -6.46 11.91
C LEU A 160 4.92 -6.01 13.36
N ALA A 161 5.30 -4.78 13.71
CA ALA A 161 5.01 -4.20 15.02
C ALA A 161 3.50 -4.06 15.28
N GLN A 162 2.73 -3.63 14.27
CA GLN A 162 1.27 -3.54 14.38
C GLN A 162 0.64 -4.94 14.52
N LEU A 163 1.11 -5.89 13.73
CA LEU A 163 0.63 -7.27 13.75
C LEU A 163 0.95 -7.99 15.07
N ALA A 164 2.13 -7.75 15.65
CA ALA A 164 2.53 -8.35 16.93
C ALA A 164 1.61 -7.95 18.10
N ARG A 165 0.91 -6.81 18.00
CA ARG A 165 -0.02 -6.31 19.02
C ARG A 165 -1.40 -6.95 18.94
N ASP A 166 -1.75 -7.59 17.82
CA ASP A 166 -3.03 -8.27 17.69
C ASP A 166 -2.91 -9.71 18.23
N PRO A 167 -3.63 -10.06 19.31
CA PRO A 167 -3.54 -11.39 19.93
C PRO A 167 -4.03 -12.51 18.99
N ARG A 168 -4.82 -12.18 17.95
CA ARG A 168 -5.28 -13.14 16.94
C ARG A 168 -4.17 -13.51 15.97
N VAL A 169 -3.03 -12.80 15.96
CA VAL A 169 -1.98 -12.98 14.97
C VAL A 169 -0.86 -13.87 15.49
N GLU A 170 -0.35 -14.74 14.63
CA GLU A 170 0.89 -15.48 14.82
C GLU A 170 1.86 -15.18 13.68
N VAL A 171 3.01 -14.56 13.98
CA VAL A 171 4.07 -14.32 13.00
C VAL A 171 4.99 -15.53 12.89
N ALA A 172 5.15 -16.05 11.67
CA ALA A 172 5.97 -17.22 11.35
C ALA A 172 6.85 -16.92 10.13
N GLY A 173 7.79 -17.82 9.81
CA GLY A 173 8.51 -17.81 8.54
C GLY A 173 10.02 -17.88 8.67
N VAL A 174 10.71 -17.31 7.69
CA VAL A 174 12.15 -17.48 7.48
C VAL A 174 12.79 -16.11 7.24
N ASP A 175 13.84 -15.83 8.00
CA ASP A 175 14.62 -14.59 7.91
C ASP A 175 16.11 -14.92 7.76
N PRO A 176 16.63 -14.96 6.53
CA PRO A 176 18.05 -15.21 6.24
C PRO A 176 19.01 -14.24 6.92
N SER A 177 18.58 -13.00 7.18
CA SER A 177 19.40 -12.00 7.88
C SER A 177 19.41 -12.22 9.40
N GLY A 178 18.38 -12.87 9.91
CA GLY A 178 18.13 -13.05 11.34
C GLY A 178 17.95 -11.74 12.09
N ILE A 179 17.51 -10.66 11.42
CA ILE A 179 17.27 -9.33 12.00
C ILE A 179 15.77 -9.09 12.14
N THR A 180 15.02 -9.21 11.04
CA THR A 180 13.59 -8.92 10.94
C THR A 180 12.76 -9.75 11.91
N LEU A 181 12.94 -11.06 11.98
CA LEU A 181 12.14 -11.93 12.85
C LEU A 181 12.73 -12.10 14.27
N ARG A 182 13.95 -11.62 14.53
CA ARG A 182 14.63 -11.81 15.83
C ARG A 182 13.82 -11.39 17.06
N PRO A 183 13.12 -10.23 17.08
CA PRO A 183 12.38 -9.81 18.27
C PRO A 183 11.28 -10.80 18.68
N PHE A 184 10.74 -11.55 17.72
CA PHE A 184 9.67 -12.51 17.96
C PHE A 184 10.11 -13.79 18.68
N THR A 185 11.43 -14.07 18.74
CA THR A 185 11.94 -15.32 19.36
C THR A 185 11.68 -15.41 20.87
N SER A 186 11.30 -14.30 21.51
CA SER A 186 10.96 -14.21 22.93
C SER A 186 9.46 -14.02 23.20
N THR A 187 8.62 -14.22 22.19
CA THR A 187 7.16 -13.98 22.22
C THR A 187 6.39 -15.29 21.96
N HIS A 188 5.06 -15.26 22.02
CA HIS A 188 4.20 -16.41 21.64
C HIS A 188 4.36 -16.84 20.17
N HIS A 189 5.01 -16.00 19.34
CA HIS A 189 5.25 -16.25 17.93
C HIS A 189 6.46 -17.16 17.63
N ALA A 190 7.26 -17.54 18.64
CA ALA A 190 8.58 -18.14 18.44
C ALA A 190 8.60 -19.53 17.76
N HIS A 191 7.47 -20.25 17.75
CA HIS A 191 7.44 -21.67 17.40
C HIS A 191 7.78 -21.99 15.94
N ARG A 192 7.41 -21.12 15.00
CA ARG A 192 7.48 -21.37 13.55
C ARG A 192 8.42 -20.40 12.83
N GLN A 193 9.59 -20.18 13.40
CA GLN A 193 10.56 -19.22 12.86
C GLN A 193 11.93 -19.86 12.64
N VAL A 194 12.58 -19.45 11.55
CA VAL A 194 13.98 -19.77 11.24
C VAL A 194 14.75 -18.49 11.01
N LEU A 195 15.82 -18.29 11.79
CA LEU A 195 16.73 -17.15 11.65
C LEU A 195 18.05 -17.63 11.04
N GLY A 196 18.53 -16.91 10.03
CA GLY A 196 19.75 -17.25 9.31
C GLY A 196 19.59 -18.40 8.32
N LEU A 197 20.70 -18.73 7.66
CA LEU A 197 20.80 -19.80 6.66
C LEU A 197 21.63 -21.00 7.15
N GLY A 198 21.92 -21.07 8.45
CA GLY A 198 22.77 -22.11 9.03
C GLY A 198 22.09 -23.49 9.11
N ASP A 199 20.76 -23.54 9.08
CA ASP A 199 19.97 -24.77 9.18
C ASP A 199 18.86 -24.79 8.11
N LEU A 200 19.27 -25.14 6.88
CA LEU A 200 18.35 -25.24 5.74
C LEU A 200 17.38 -26.42 5.87
N VAL A 201 17.71 -27.45 6.67
CA VAL A 201 16.78 -28.54 6.98
C VAL A 201 15.59 -28.02 7.78
N ARG A 202 15.87 -27.16 8.78
CA ARG A 202 14.82 -26.50 9.56
C ARG A 202 13.95 -25.55 8.74
N VAL A 203 14.52 -24.87 7.73
CA VAL A 203 13.73 -24.06 6.77
C VAL A 203 12.63 -24.90 6.12
N GLU A 204 13.00 -26.04 5.56
CA GLU A 204 12.04 -26.93 4.91
C GLU A 204 11.02 -27.46 5.94
N ALA A 205 11.47 -27.88 7.12
CA ALA A 205 10.60 -28.40 8.17
C ALA A 205 9.54 -27.38 8.63
N VAL A 206 9.92 -26.12 8.85
CA VAL A 206 8.97 -25.06 9.27
C VAL A 206 7.96 -24.76 8.17
N LEU A 207 8.38 -24.71 6.90
CA LEU A 207 7.44 -24.48 5.80
C LEU A 207 6.51 -25.69 5.58
N ALA A 208 7.01 -26.91 5.80
CA ALA A 208 6.20 -28.12 5.76
C ALA A 208 5.16 -28.14 6.90
N ASP A 209 5.55 -27.72 8.11
CA ASP A 209 4.64 -27.58 9.25
C ASP A 209 3.53 -26.54 8.99
N LEU A 210 3.87 -25.41 8.37
CA LEU A 210 2.88 -24.40 7.95
C LEU A 210 1.88 -24.95 6.92
N VAL A 211 2.35 -25.76 5.95
CA VAL A 211 1.45 -26.42 4.99
C VAL A 211 0.61 -27.50 5.66
N ALA A 212 1.16 -28.27 6.60
CA ALA A 212 0.41 -29.27 7.35
C ALA A 212 -0.70 -28.63 8.20
N ASP A 213 -0.43 -27.48 8.83
CA ASP A 213 -1.45 -26.69 9.54
C ASP A 213 -2.53 -26.15 8.59
N LEU A 214 -2.15 -25.66 7.40
CA LEU A 214 -3.10 -25.27 6.35
C LEU A 214 -4.04 -26.43 6.00
N ASP A 215 -3.50 -27.62 5.76
CA ASP A 215 -4.29 -28.79 5.39
C ASP A 215 -5.20 -29.26 6.55
N ALA A 216 -4.71 -29.20 7.80
CA ALA A 216 -5.51 -29.50 8.98
C ALA A 216 -6.68 -28.53 9.15
N ARG A 217 -6.45 -27.23 8.93
CA ARG A 217 -7.49 -26.20 8.95
C ARG A 217 -8.51 -26.37 7.83
N LEU A 218 -8.08 -26.74 6.62
CA LEU A 218 -8.99 -27.07 5.52
C LEU A 218 -9.87 -28.27 5.87
N ALA A 219 -9.31 -29.31 6.48
CA ALA A 219 -10.06 -30.49 6.90
C ALA A 219 -11.06 -30.20 8.03
N ALA A 220 -10.73 -29.25 8.91
CA ALA A 220 -11.60 -28.77 9.99
C ALA A 220 -12.64 -27.74 9.54
N MET A 221 -12.61 -27.31 8.27
CA MET A 221 -13.51 -26.27 7.76
C MET A 221 -14.98 -26.72 7.85
N PRO A 222 -15.85 -25.93 8.48
CA PRO A 222 -17.28 -26.22 8.49
C PRO A 222 -17.84 -26.33 7.07
N PRO A 223 -18.76 -27.28 6.81
CA PRO A 223 -19.26 -27.54 5.45
C PRO A 223 -20.09 -26.40 4.85
N ASP A 224 -20.52 -25.44 5.69
CA ASP A 224 -21.27 -24.25 5.30
C ASP A 224 -20.37 -23.02 5.04
N ARG A 225 -19.05 -23.20 4.99
CA ARG A 225 -18.07 -22.12 4.82
C ARG A 225 -17.03 -22.43 3.75
N ASP A 226 -16.55 -21.36 3.13
CA ASP A 226 -15.40 -21.36 2.21
C ASP A 226 -14.18 -20.62 2.77
N VAL A 227 -14.36 -19.90 3.90
CA VAL A 227 -13.30 -19.21 4.65
C VAL A 227 -13.50 -19.40 6.16
N LEU A 228 -12.41 -19.72 6.87
CA LEU A 228 -12.41 -19.82 8.32
C LEU A 228 -12.49 -18.43 8.99
N PRO A 229 -13.32 -18.28 10.04
CA PRO A 229 -13.36 -17.05 10.82
C PRO A 229 -12.10 -16.93 11.67
N ILE A 230 -11.41 -15.79 11.60
CA ILE A 230 -10.26 -15.51 12.46
C ILE A 230 -10.71 -14.97 13.80
N GLY A 231 -10.17 -15.53 14.87
CA GLY A 231 -10.51 -15.18 16.25
C GLY A 231 -9.81 -16.11 17.23
N ASP A 232 -10.50 -16.45 18.32
CA ASP A 232 -9.92 -17.25 19.41
C ASP A 232 -9.60 -18.70 19.00
N GLU A 233 -10.41 -19.29 18.13
CA GLU A 233 -10.22 -20.67 17.66
C GLU A 233 -9.15 -20.76 16.55
N TRP A 234 -9.21 -19.82 15.60
CA TRP A 234 -8.32 -19.80 14.43
C TRP A 234 -7.54 -18.49 14.39
N SER A 235 -6.25 -18.57 14.73
CA SER A 235 -5.34 -17.43 14.61
C SER A 235 -5.04 -17.09 13.14
N LEU A 236 -4.80 -15.81 12.85
CA LEU A 236 -4.22 -15.36 11.59
C LEU A 236 -2.72 -15.63 11.60
N ARG A 237 -2.24 -16.51 10.73
CA ARG A 237 -0.80 -16.73 10.53
C ARG A 237 -0.26 -15.81 9.46
N VAL A 238 0.74 -15.00 9.82
CA VAL A 238 1.48 -14.15 8.88
C VAL A 238 2.85 -14.77 8.65
N VAL A 239 3.04 -15.39 7.49
CA VAL A 239 4.25 -16.09 7.08
C VAL A 239 5.17 -15.11 6.35
N VAL A 240 6.25 -14.68 7.00
CA VAL A 240 7.23 -13.75 6.46
C VAL A 240 8.39 -14.53 5.83
N LEU A 241 8.61 -14.35 4.54
CA LEU A 241 9.77 -14.83 3.82
C LEU A 241 10.64 -13.63 3.48
N ASP A 242 11.51 -13.24 4.42
CA ASP A 242 12.43 -12.13 4.19
C ASP A 242 13.58 -12.58 3.28
N GLU A 243 14.04 -11.67 2.41
CA GLU A 243 15.03 -11.95 1.37
C GLU A 243 14.80 -13.30 0.65
N TRP A 244 13.55 -13.56 0.22
CA TRP A 244 13.15 -14.78 -0.48
C TRP A 244 14.12 -15.19 -1.62
N PRO A 245 14.62 -14.27 -2.46
CA PRO A 245 15.67 -14.58 -3.44
C PRO A 245 16.96 -15.16 -2.86
N ALA A 246 17.43 -14.64 -1.72
CA ALA A 246 18.65 -15.11 -1.08
C ALA A 246 18.46 -16.50 -0.48
N LEU A 247 17.29 -16.74 0.13
CA LEU A 247 16.92 -18.06 0.66
C LEU A 247 16.92 -19.12 -0.44
N LEU A 248 16.25 -18.85 -1.57
CA LEU A 248 16.21 -19.78 -2.69
C LEU A 248 17.60 -20.07 -3.27
N ARG A 249 18.43 -19.04 -3.43
CA ARG A 249 19.82 -19.21 -3.89
C ARG A 249 20.63 -20.09 -2.94
N ALA A 250 20.47 -19.93 -1.63
CA ALA A 250 21.16 -20.73 -0.62
C ALA A 250 20.69 -22.21 -0.63
N LEU A 251 19.39 -22.43 -0.76
CA LEU A 251 18.81 -23.77 -0.89
C LEU A 251 19.31 -24.46 -2.17
N ASP A 252 19.25 -23.78 -3.31
CA ASP A 252 19.67 -24.34 -4.60
C ASP A 252 21.17 -24.63 -4.65
N ALA A 253 21.99 -23.77 -4.05
CA ALA A 253 23.43 -23.98 -3.96
C ALA A 253 23.79 -25.19 -3.08
N THR A 254 22.97 -25.49 -2.08
CA THR A 254 23.23 -26.59 -1.12
C THR A 254 22.62 -27.91 -1.58
N ASP A 255 21.32 -27.90 -1.89
CA ASP A 255 20.56 -29.03 -2.45
C ASP A 255 19.43 -28.49 -3.35
N PRO A 256 19.62 -28.52 -4.69
CA PRO A 256 18.58 -28.12 -5.65
C PRO A 256 17.25 -28.86 -5.47
N LYS A 257 17.26 -30.11 -4.97
CA LYS A 257 16.02 -30.86 -4.71
C LYS A 257 15.27 -30.26 -3.53
N GLN A 258 15.97 -29.87 -2.47
CA GLN A 258 15.39 -29.13 -1.35
C GLN A 258 14.82 -27.78 -1.82
N GLY A 259 15.58 -27.02 -2.62
CA GLY A 259 15.11 -25.78 -3.21
C GLY A 259 13.82 -25.94 -4.01
N LYS A 260 13.66 -27.06 -4.74
CA LYS A 260 12.41 -27.40 -5.45
C LYS A 260 11.25 -27.71 -4.49
N ARG A 261 11.49 -28.47 -3.40
CA ARG A 261 10.47 -28.79 -2.40
C ARG A 261 10.00 -27.54 -1.66
N VAL A 262 10.92 -26.68 -1.24
CA VAL A 262 10.60 -25.39 -0.59
C VAL A 262 9.75 -24.50 -1.49
N ARG A 263 10.07 -24.39 -2.79
CA ARG A 263 9.22 -23.65 -3.75
C ARG A 263 7.81 -24.24 -3.83
N ALA A 264 7.67 -25.57 -3.84
CA ALA A 264 6.37 -26.22 -3.89
C ALA A 264 5.54 -25.92 -2.62
N LEU A 265 6.17 -25.92 -1.44
CA LEU A 265 5.51 -25.56 -0.18
C LEU A 265 5.01 -24.11 -0.19
N VAL A 266 5.84 -23.15 -0.62
CA VAL A 266 5.44 -21.74 -0.70
C VAL A 266 4.34 -21.52 -1.76
N ALA A 267 4.42 -22.19 -2.90
CA ALA A 267 3.37 -22.15 -3.92
C ALA A 267 2.03 -22.70 -3.38
N ARG A 268 2.06 -23.77 -2.58
CA ARG A 268 0.86 -24.32 -1.92
C ARG A 268 0.27 -23.34 -0.92
N LEU A 269 1.10 -22.70 -0.09
CA LEU A 269 0.64 -21.63 0.81
C LEU A 269 -0.05 -20.53 0.00
N LEU A 270 0.62 -19.96 -1.01
CA LEU A 270 0.05 -18.87 -1.81
C LEU A 270 -1.28 -19.21 -2.49
N ALA A 271 -1.51 -20.47 -2.87
CA ALA A 271 -2.71 -20.87 -3.59
C ALA A 271 -3.95 -21.01 -2.68
N GLU A 272 -3.79 -21.57 -1.46
CA GLU A 272 -4.94 -21.99 -0.63
C GLU A 272 -5.01 -21.30 0.74
N ALA A 273 -3.95 -20.64 1.18
CA ALA A 273 -3.82 -20.06 2.53
C ALA A 273 -4.91 -19.04 2.87
N HIS A 274 -5.44 -18.31 1.87
CA HIS A 274 -6.40 -17.23 2.12
C HIS A 274 -7.66 -17.73 2.85
N LYS A 275 -8.10 -18.96 2.55
CA LYS A 275 -9.30 -19.61 3.11
C LYS A 275 -9.17 -19.98 4.57
N VAL A 276 -7.94 -20.19 5.05
CA VAL A 276 -7.69 -20.75 6.39
C VAL A 276 -6.94 -19.81 7.31
N GLY A 277 -6.89 -18.53 7.00
CA GLY A 277 -6.25 -17.54 7.87
C GLY A 277 -4.74 -17.56 7.81
N HIS A 278 -4.14 -17.89 6.66
CA HIS A 278 -2.71 -17.73 6.44
C HIS A 278 -2.47 -16.58 5.44
N ARG A 279 -1.44 -15.77 5.66
CA ARG A 279 -1.02 -14.66 4.79
C ARG A 279 0.49 -14.70 4.58
N VAL A 280 0.93 -14.84 3.35
CA VAL A 280 2.35 -14.85 2.99
C VAL A 280 2.82 -13.43 2.65
N ILE A 281 3.95 -13.02 3.22
CA ILE A 281 4.70 -11.82 2.84
C ILE A 281 6.02 -12.25 2.21
N LEU A 282 6.16 -12.04 0.91
CA LEU A 282 7.40 -12.25 0.17
C LEU A 282 8.19 -10.94 0.13
N ALA A 283 9.33 -10.85 0.80
CA ALA A 283 10.21 -9.70 0.69
C ALA A 283 11.45 -10.01 -0.15
N ALA A 284 11.82 -9.07 -1.01
CA ALA A 284 13.00 -9.15 -1.85
C ALA A 284 13.70 -7.79 -1.94
N GLN A 285 15.00 -7.75 -2.17
CA GLN A 285 15.62 -6.49 -2.63
C GLN A 285 15.18 -6.15 -4.05
N ARG A 286 15.12 -7.19 -4.90
CA ARG A 286 14.71 -7.11 -6.30
C ARG A 286 13.92 -8.36 -6.65
N ALA A 287 12.69 -8.18 -7.15
CA ALA A 287 11.94 -9.30 -7.69
C ALA A 287 12.49 -9.65 -9.08
N GLU A 288 12.93 -10.90 -9.26
CA GLU A 288 13.36 -11.45 -10.53
C GLU A 288 12.31 -12.49 -10.99
N ALA A 289 11.98 -12.52 -12.28
CA ALA A 289 10.96 -13.44 -12.81
C ALA A 289 11.30 -14.92 -12.62
N THR A 290 12.60 -15.24 -12.50
CA THR A 290 13.14 -16.58 -12.23
C THR A 290 12.97 -17.01 -10.77
N ILE A 291 12.74 -16.07 -9.86
CA ILE A 291 12.69 -16.28 -8.41
C ILE A 291 11.28 -16.17 -7.87
N VAL A 292 10.53 -15.17 -8.36
CA VAL A 292 9.10 -15.03 -8.12
C VAL A 292 8.44 -15.12 -9.48
N GLY A 293 7.86 -16.26 -9.80
CA GLY A 293 7.21 -16.51 -11.09
C GLY A 293 5.88 -15.78 -11.24
N ALA A 294 5.28 -15.88 -12.43
CA ALA A 294 4.00 -15.24 -12.72
C ALA A 294 2.86 -15.78 -11.85
N ALA A 295 2.88 -17.08 -11.52
CA ALA A 295 1.87 -17.72 -10.68
C ALA A 295 1.90 -17.17 -9.25
N GLU A 296 3.08 -17.04 -8.64
CA GLU A 296 3.25 -16.51 -7.29
C GLU A 296 2.84 -15.04 -7.21
N ARG A 297 3.23 -14.23 -8.21
CA ARG A 297 2.81 -12.81 -8.30
C ARG A 297 1.30 -12.66 -8.47
N ALA A 298 0.65 -13.56 -9.19
CA ALA A 298 -0.80 -13.54 -9.37
C ALA A 298 -1.56 -13.77 -8.06
N GLN A 299 -0.99 -14.56 -7.13
CA GLN A 299 -1.57 -14.78 -5.81
C GLN A 299 -1.30 -13.63 -4.82
N CYS A 300 -0.28 -12.80 -5.07
CA CYS A 300 0.04 -11.63 -4.25
C CYS A 300 -0.74 -10.40 -4.73
N ALA A 301 -1.92 -10.19 -4.17
CA ALA A 301 -2.76 -9.02 -4.49
C ALA A 301 -2.24 -7.73 -3.85
N GLY A 302 -1.53 -7.82 -2.72
CA GLY A 302 -0.79 -6.69 -2.15
C GLY A 302 0.61 -6.63 -2.77
N ARG A 303 0.94 -5.53 -3.43
CA ARG A 303 2.24 -5.35 -4.08
C ARG A 303 2.82 -4.01 -3.69
N LEU A 304 4.03 -4.01 -3.16
CA LEU A 304 4.77 -2.79 -2.86
C LEU A 304 6.14 -2.83 -3.52
N SER A 305 6.46 -1.79 -4.28
CA SER A 305 7.82 -1.56 -4.76
C SER A 305 8.31 -0.26 -4.14
N PHE A 306 9.21 -0.35 -3.16
CA PHE A 306 10.05 0.79 -2.81
C PHE A 306 11.06 1.02 -3.92
N ARG A 307 11.82 2.13 -3.84
CA ARG A 307 12.84 2.47 -4.84
C ARG A 307 13.69 1.24 -5.21
N VAL A 308 13.70 0.90 -6.50
CA VAL A 308 14.50 -0.16 -7.13
C VAL A 308 15.56 0.45 -8.03
N ASP A 309 16.55 -0.36 -8.39
CA ASP A 309 17.69 0.00 -9.23
C ASP A 309 17.36 0.08 -10.72
N SER A 310 16.33 -0.64 -11.19
CA SER A 310 15.90 -0.63 -12.60
C SER A 310 14.39 -0.45 -12.76
N ARG A 311 13.98 0.30 -13.81
CA ARG A 311 12.57 0.49 -14.17
C ARG A 311 11.87 -0.83 -14.48
N ASP A 312 12.57 -1.75 -15.15
CA ASP A 312 12.05 -3.07 -15.52
C ASP A 312 11.57 -3.89 -14.32
N SER A 313 12.21 -3.73 -13.16
CA SER A 313 11.79 -4.40 -11.92
C SER A 313 10.44 -3.90 -11.39
N LEU A 314 10.03 -2.66 -11.72
CA LEU A 314 8.70 -2.14 -11.36
C LEU A 314 7.61 -2.81 -12.19
N GLY A 315 7.84 -2.94 -13.51
CA GLY A 315 6.89 -3.56 -14.45
C GLY A 315 6.55 -5.01 -14.10
N LEU A 316 7.46 -5.72 -13.42
CA LEU A 316 7.24 -7.09 -12.98
C LEU A 316 6.11 -7.23 -11.96
N LEU A 317 5.97 -6.25 -11.05
CA LEU A 317 4.93 -6.24 -10.01
C LEU A 317 3.73 -5.36 -10.39
N HIS A 318 3.95 -4.31 -11.17
CA HIS A 318 2.96 -3.28 -11.47
C HIS A 318 2.87 -3.06 -12.99
N SER A 319 1.78 -3.51 -13.61
CA SER A 319 1.55 -3.39 -15.06
C SER A 319 1.62 -1.95 -15.57
N ASP A 320 1.15 -1.00 -14.76
CA ASP A 320 1.04 0.43 -15.13
C ASP A 320 2.14 1.29 -14.49
N ALA A 321 3.29 0.67 -14.16
CA ALA A 321 4.41 1.37 -13.51
C ALA A 321 5.02 2.49 -14.34
N GLU A 322 4.93 2.44 -15.67
CA GLU A 322 5.57 3.41 -16.57
C GLU A 322 5.16 4.85 -16.27
N THR A 323 3.88 5.06 -15.93
CA THR A 323 3.33 6.36 -15.54
C THR A 323 4.03 6.96 -14.32
N PHE A 324 4.59 6.12 -13.45
CA PHE A 324 5.25 6.55 -12.21
C PHE A 324 6.77 6.37 -12.23
N ALA A 325 7.32 5.69 -13.25
CA ALA A 325 8.70 5.20 -13.23
C ALA A 325 9.73 6.32 -13.08
N VAL A 326 9.51 7.48 -13.72
CA VAL A 326 10.43 8.63 -13.66
C VAL A 326 10.54 9.16 -12.23
N GLU A 327 9.40 9.42 -11.59
CA GLU A 327 9.36 10.00 -10.24
C GLU A 327 9.71 8.96 -9.16
N HIS A 328 9.45 7.68 -9.42
CA HIS A 328 9.64 6.64 -8.42
C HIS A 328 11.10 6.18 -8.28
N VAL A 329 11.90 6.21 -9.36
CA VAL A 329 13.33 5.84 -9.31
C VAL A 329 14.13 6.77 -8.41
N SER A 330 13.73 8.04 -8.27
CA SER A 330 14.37 9.01 -7.38
C SER A 330 13.63 9.19 -6.04
N ALA A 331 12.60 8.39 -5.76
CA ALA A 331 11.77 8.57 -4.59
C ALA A 331 12.58 8.51 -3.28
N PRO A 332 12.31 9.40 -2.31
CA PRO A 332 12.90 9.32 -0.97
C PRO A 332 12.63 7.96 -0.28
N PRO A 333 13.47 7.55 0.68
CA PRO A 333 13.22 6.35 1.46
C PRO A 333 11.83 6.37 2.11
N GLY A 334 11.12 5.24 2.06
CA GLY A 334 9.78 5.10 2.63
C GLY A 334 8.64 5.41 1.65
N ILE A 335 8.92 5.84 0.41
CA ILE A 335 7.89 5.89 -0.65
C ILE A 335 7.93 4.60 -1.47
N ALA A 336 6.75 4.00 -1.65
CA ALA A 336 6.55 2.82 -2.48
C ALA A 336 5.50 3.08 -3.56
N LEU A 337 5.63 2.43 -4.72
CA LEU A 337 4.47 2.13 -5.56
C LEU A 337 3.68 1.01 -4.91
N CYS A 338 2.37 1.18 -4.83
CA CYS A 338 1.47 0.26 -4.15
C CYS A 338 0.31 -0.12 -5.06
N THR A 339 0.11 -1.42 -5.21
CA THR A 339 -1.12 -2.02 -5.72
C THR A 339 -1.75 -2.79 -4.56
N TRP A 340 -3.03 -2.57 -4.32
CA TRP A 340 -3.75 -3.20 -3.21
C TRP A 340 -5.17 -3.55 -3.65
N PRO A 341 -5.80 -4.62 -3.12
CA PRO A 341 -7.19 -4.94 -3.42
C PRO A 341 -8.12 -3.72 -3.30
N GLY A 342 -8.92 -3.48 -4.33
CA GLY A 342 -9.87 -2.36 -4.38
C GLY A 342 -9.24 -0.97 -4.55
N ARG A 343 -7.92 -0.86 -4.76
CA ARG A 343 -7.24 0.43 -5.00
C ARG A 343 -6.42 0.40 -6.29
N PRO A 344 -6.48 1.46 -7.11
CA PRO A 344 -5.62 1.59 -8.27
C PRO A 344 -4.15 1.74 -7.84
N LEU A 345 -3.22 1.49 -8.77
CA LEU A 345 -1.81 1.76 -8.57
C LEU A 345 -1.60 3.23 -8.17
N ALA A 346 -0.88 3.44 -7.07
CA ALA A 346 -0.53 4.78 -6.60
C ALA A 346 0.80 4.74 -5.84
N ARG A 347 1.43 5.91 -5.67
CA ARG A 347 2.49 6.05 -4.68
C ARG A 347 1.91 6.16 -3.28
N VAL A 348 2.61 5.58 -2.32
CA VAL A 348 2.29 5.66 -0.90
C VAL A 348 3.53 5.93 -0.09
N ARG A 349 3.38 6.71 0.99
CA ARG A 349 4.36 6.84 2.05
C ARG A 349 4.08 5.75 3.08
N GLY A 350 5.02 4.84 3.28
CA GLY A 350 4.93 3.79 4.29
C GLY A 350 5.05 4.36 5.71
N PRO A 351 4.39 3.75 6.71
CA PRO A 351 4.53 4.16 8.10
C PRO A 351 5.96 3.96 8.62
N PHE A 352 6.33 4.80 9.57
CA PHE A 352 7.63 4.85 10.21
C PHE A 352 7.47 4.79 11.73
N LEU A 353 7.97 3.73 12.33
CA LEU A 353 7.99 3.52 13.79
C LEU A 353 9.27 4.08 14.45
N GLY A 354 10.25 4.53 13.65
CA GLY A 354 11.61 4.77 14.11
C GLY A 354 12.56 3.69 13.60
N GLY A 355 13.59 3.38 14.38
CA GLY A 355 14.60 2.40 14.05
C GLY A 355 14.24 0.98 14.48
N TYR A 356 15.25 0.11 14.39
CA TYR A 356 15.14 -1.27 14.83
C TYR A 356 14.90 -1.41 16.34
N ALA A 357 15.41 -0.47 17.14
CA ALA A 357 15.26 -0.49 18.60
C ALA A 357 13.79 -0.32 19.01
N GLU A 358 13.09 0.64 18.40
CA GLU A 358 11.67 0.89 18.62
C GLU A 358 10.83 -0.30 18.16
N TYR A 359 11.15 -0.86 16.99
CA TYR A 359 10.55 -2.10 16.50
C TYR A 359 10.69 -3.26 17.48
N ALA A 360 11.92 -3.54 17.94
CA ALA A 360 12.18 -4.62 18.87
C ALA A 360 11.48 -4.40 20.23
N ALA A 361 11.45 -3.15 20.71
CA ALA A 361 10.76 -2.79 21.95
C ALA A 361 9.24 -3.03 21.85
N VAL A 362 8.62 -2.67 20.71
CA VAL A 362 7.19 -2.93 20.49
C VAL A 362 6.90 -4.43 20.45
N VAL A 363 7.65 -5.20 19.66
CA VAL A 363 7.40 -6.65 19.52
C VAL A 363 7.68 -7.41 20.82
N THR A 364 8.72 -7.06 21.58
CA THR A 364 9.00 -7.74 22.85
C THR A 364 8.08 -7.28 23.98
N GLY A 365 7.57 -6.05 23.92
CA GLY A 365 6.64 -5.49 24.90
C GLY A 365 5.26 -6.15 24.92
N THR A 366 4.83 -6.81 23.84
CA THR A 366 3.54 -7.53 23.78
C THR A 366 3.47 -8.77 24.68
N THR A 367 4.56 -9.14 25.34
CA THR A 367 4.62 -10.26 26.30
C THR A 367 4.06 -9.94 27.69
N ARG A 368 3.83 -8.66 28.05
CA ARG A 368 3.50 -8.28 29.45
C ARG A 368 2.02 -8.37 29.85
N ASP A 369 1.10 -8.50 28.90
CA ASP A 369 -0.35 -8.46 29.21
C ASP A 369 -1.05 -9.84 29.16
N ALA A 370 -0.29 -10.94 29.05
CA ALA A 370 -0.82 -12.30 28.94
C ALA A 370 -0.54 -13.21 30.16
N ALA A 371 -0.32 -12.62 31.35
CA ALA A 371 -0.10 -13.35 32.61
C ALA A 371 -1.27 -13.21 33.59
#